data_AF-A0A1Q7IAQ2-F1
#
_entry.id   AF-A0A1Q7IAQ2-F1
#
_cell.length_a   1.000
_cell.length_b   1.000
_cell.length_c   1.000
_cell.angle_alpha   90.00
_cell.angle_beta   90.00
_cell.angle_gamma   90.00
#
_symmetry.space_group_name_H-M   'P 1'
#
loop_
_entity.id
_entity.type
_entity.pdbx_description
1 polymer ?
#
loop_
_entity_poly.entity_id
_entity_poly.type
_entity_poly.pdbx_seq_one_letter_code
_entity_poly.pdbx_strand_id
1 'polypeptide(L)'
;MVLSEDEAVELVAFLVTAARTQVDEAAEYGSLRLLTAAGRLGELIAERVSPETRALLTGPLKQIPELAVRTADPAAYVAALDGLCGAVGQHLVTHFGLERKGP
;
A
#
# COMPACT_ATOMS: atom_id res chain seq x y z
N MET A 1 -16.23 1.98 15.87
CA MET A 1 -14.83 2.35 16.12
C MET A 1 -14.27 2.90 14.82
N VAL A 2 -13.63 4.07 14.86
CA VAL A 2 -13.06 4.74 13.68
C VAL A 2 -11.54 4.68 13.82
N LEU A 3 -10.85 4.19 12.78
CA LEU A 3 -9.38 4.15 12.75
C LEU A 3 -8.82 5.57 12.83
N SER A 4 -7.74 5.75 13.59
CA SER A 4 -6.89 6.93 13.49
C SER A 4 -6.14 6.94 12.15
N GLU A 5 -5.55 8.08 11.80
CA GLU A 5 -4.67 8.17 10.63
C GLU A 5 -3.51 7.19 10.73
N ASP A 6 -2.84 7.14 11.89
CA ASP A 6 -1.70 6.26 12.14
C ASP A 6 -2.06 4.78 11.96
N GLU A 7 -3.17 4.35 12.57
CA GLU A 7 -3.67 2.97 12.44
C GLU A 7 -4.01 2.63 10.99
N ALA A 8 -4.60 3.59 10.26
CA ALA A 8 -4.95 3.39 8.88
C ALA A 8 -3.72 3.32 7.96
N VAL A 9 -2.71 4.15 8.21
CA VAL A 9 -1.43 4.13 7.49
C VAL A 9 -0.68 2.82 7.74
N GLU A 10 -0.64 2.34 8.99
CA GLU A 10 -0.05 1.04 9.34
C GLU A 10 -0.77 -0.12 8.62
N LEU A 11 -2.10 -0.09 8.56
CA LEU A 11 -2.88 -1.10 7.83
C LEU A 11 -2.64 -1.06 6.32
N VAL A 12 -2.56 0.14 5.72
CA VAL A 12 -2.18 0.27 4.30
C VAL A 12 -0.78 -0.32 4.06
N ALA A 13 0.18 -0.02 4.93
CA ALA A 13 1.53 -0.55 4.83
C ALA A 13 1.58 -2.08 4.94
N PHE A 14 0.83 -2.64 5.88
CA PHE A 14 0.69 -4.09 6.03
C PHE A 14 0.12 -4.73 4.77
N LEU A 15 -0.96 -4.16 4.21
CA LEU A 15 -1.61 -4.72 3.01
C LEU A 15 -0.72 -4.67 1.78
N VAL A 16 -0.01 -3.55 1.57
CA VAL A 16 0.92 -3.36 0.44
C VAL A 16 2.11 -4.32 0.53
N THR A 17 2.73 -4.45 1.71
CA THR A 17 3.89 -5.34 1.90
C THR A 17 3.48 -6.81 1.81
N ALA A 18 2.32 -7.19 2.37
CA ALA A 18 1.77 -8.53 2.21
C ALA A 18 1.45 -8.84 0.74
N ALA A 19 0.97 -7.86 -0.04
CA ALA A 19 0.73 -8.05 -1.46
C ALA A 19 2.03 -8.37 -2.21
N ARG A 20 3.14 -7.73 -1.84
CA ARG A 20 4.44 -8.01 -2.43
C ARG A 20 4.93 -9.43 -2.10
N THR A 21 4.81 -9.87 -0.86
CA THR A 21 5.16 -11.23 -0.44
C THR A 21 4.34 -12.29 -1.19
N GLN A 22 3.04 -12.04 -1.37
CA GLN A 22 2.14 -12.97 -2.06
C GLN A 22 2.47 -13.19 -3.54
N VAL A 23 3.26 -12.31 -4.18
CA VAL A 23 3.74 -12.57 -5.55
C VAL A 23 4.63 -13.81 -5.60
N ASP A 24 5.45 -14.01 -4.57
CA ASP A 24 6.43 -15.10 -4.52
C ASP A 24 5.83 -16.39 -3.91
N GLU A 25 4.78 -16.26 -3.10
CA GLU A 25 4.18 -17.38 -2.35
C GLU A 25 2.98 -18.04 -3.05
N ALA A 26 2.18 -17.30 -3.83
CA ALA A 26 0.95 -17.82 -4.43
C ALA A 26 0.72 -17.32 -5.86
N ALA A 27 0.56 -18.26 -6.80
CA ALA A 27 0.31 -17.97 -8.22
C ALA A 27 -1.09 -17.36 -8.49
N GLU A 28 -1.98 -17.31 -7.50
CA GLU A 28 -3.36 -16.83 -7.64
C GLU A 28 -3.49 -15.33 -7.35
N TYR A 29 -4.70 -14.86 -7.05
CA TYR A 29 -5.07 -13.44 -6.91
C TYR A 29 -4.71 -12.82 -5.54
N GLY A 30 -3.82 -13.44 -4.75
CA GLY A 30 -3.50 -13.02 -3.38
C GLY A 30 -3.04 -11.57 -3.30
N SER A 31 -2.03 -11.21 -4.10
CA SER A 31 -1.51 -9.83 -4.17
C SER A 31 -2.58 -8.82 -4.59
N LEU A 32 -3.39 -9.14 -5.59
CA LEU A 32 -4.45 -8.24 -6.08
C LEU A 32 -5.57 -8.02 -5.06
N ARG A 33 -5.97 -9.04 -4.30
CA ARG A 33 -6.98 -8.90 -3.24
C ARG A 33 -6.50 -7.96 -2.13
N LEU A 34 -5.24 -8.06 -1.74
CA LEU A 34 -4.63 -7.21 -0.72
C LEU A 34 -4.51 -5.75 -1.19
N LEU A 35 -4.07 -5.55 -2.43
CA LEU A 35 -4.01 -4.24 -3.08
C LEU A 35 -5.39 -3.59 -3.23
N THR A 36 -6.40 -4.39 -3.59
CA THR A 36 -7.79 -3.93 -3.65
C THR A 36 -8.29 -3.49 -2.27
N ALA A 37 -7.96 -4.24 -1.22
CA ALA A 37 -8.31 -3.88 0.15
C ALA A 37 -7.62 -2.57 0.57
N ALA A 38 -6.34 -2.39 0.22
CA ALA A 38 -5.59 -1.17 0.51
C ALA A 38 -6.22 0.05 -0.20
N GLY A 39 -6.56 -0.08 -1.47
CA GLY A 39 -7.23 0.98 -2.24
C GLY A 39 -8.58 1.37 -1.63
N ARG A 40 -9.41 0.38 -1.27
CA ARG A 40 -10.71 0.62 -0.60
C ARG A 40 -10.54 1.33 0.75
N LEU A 41 -9.57 0.90 1.56
CA LEU A 41 -9.25 1.56 2.82
C LEU A 41 -8.84 3.01 2.56
N GLY A 42 -7.97 3.26 1.58
CA GLY A 42 -7.54 4.59 1.18
C GLY A 42 -8.70 5.52 0.81
N GLU A 43 -9.66 5.03 0.03
CA GLU A 43 -10.86 5.81 -0.34
C GLU A 43 -11.74 6.14 0.86
N LEU A 44 -11.91 5.19 1.80
CA LEU A 44 -12.71 5.40 3.01
C LEU A 44 -12.09 6.42 3.97
N ILE A 45 -10.78 6.62 3.95
CA ILE A 45 -10.07 7.49 4.90
C ILE A 45 -9.57 8.80 4.27
N ALA A 46 -9.55 8.94 2.94
CA ALA A 46 -8.91 10.05 2.23
C ALA A 46 -9.30 11.43 2.78
N GLU A 47 -10.57 11.67 3.10
CA GLU A 47 -11.07 12.96 3.59
C GLU A 47 -10.71 13.26 5.05
N ARG A 48 -10.16 12.29 5.79
CA ARG A 48 -9.93 12.36 7.25
C ARG A 48 -8.46 12.29 7.66
N VAL A 49 -7.56 12.17 6.68
CA VAL A 49 -6.11 12.09 6.90
C VAL A 49 -5.44 13.40 6.48
N SER A 50 -4.18 13.59 6.89
CA SER A 50 -3.33 14.69 6.45
C SER A 50 -3.21 14.79 4.92
N PRO A 51 -2.92 15.99 4.38
CA PRO A 51 -2.66 16.16 2.94
C PRO A 51 -1.56 15.23 2.40
N GLU A 52 -0.53 14.98 3.19
CA GLU A 52 0.61 14.13 2.86
C GLU A 52 0.17 12.67 2.70
N THR A 53 -0.58 12.15 3.68
CA THR A 53 -1.16 10.80 3.61
C THR A 53 -2.16 10.69 2.47
N ARG A 54 -3.00 11.71 2.25
CA ARG A 54 -3.93 11.74 1.12
C ARG A 54 -3.20 11.65 -0.22
N ALA A 55 -2.05 12.31 -0.37
CA ALA A 55 -1.25 12.23 -1.58
C ALA A 55 -0.74 10.81 -1.85
N LEU A 56 -0.30 10.07 -0.81
CA LEU A 56 0.05 8.66 -0.93
C LEU A 56 -1.16 7.81 -1.38
N LEU A 57 -2.31 7.98 -0.72
CA LEU A 57 -3.51 7.17 -0.96
C LEU A 57 -4.15 7.41 -2.33
N THR A 58 -4.03 8.63 -2.86
CA THR A 58 -4.65 9.03 -4.14
C THR A 58 -3.70 9.00 -5.32
N GLY A 59 -2.38 8.97 -5.07
CA GLY A 59 -1.34 8.86 -6.10
C GLY A 59 -0.81 7.43 -6.22
N PRO A 60 0.34 7.09 -5.61
CA PRO A 60 0.98 5.79 -5.76
C PRO A 60 0.05 4.59 -5.56
N LEU A 61 -0.82 4.65 -4.54
CA LEU A 61 -1.75 3.57 -4.24
C LEU A 61 -2.85 3.40 -5.31
N LYS A 62 -3.21 4.44 -6.07
CA LYS A 62 -4.19 4.30 -7.17
C LYS A 62 -3.57 3.86 -8.49
N GLN A 63 -2.24 3.92 -8.60
CA GLN A 63 -1.50 3.49 -9.78
C GLN A 63 -1.19 1.97 -9.78
N ILE A 64 -1.87 1.20 -8.93
CA ILE A 64 -1.69 -0.25 -8.86
C ILE A 64 -1.96 -0.88 -10.24
N PRO A 65 -1.02 -1.70 -10.76
CA PRO A 65 -1.21 -2.32 -12.06
C PRO A 65 -2.36 -3.34 -12.05
N GLU A 66 -3.11 -3.39 -13.14
CA GLU A 66 -4.22 -4.34 -13.32
C GLU A 66 -3.73 -5.78 -13.45
N LEU A 67 -4.63 -6.74 -13.23
CA LEU A 67 -4.37 -8.17 -13.44
C LEU A 67 -3.79 -8.46 -14.84
N ALA A 68 -4.25 -7.74 -15.86
CA ALA A 68 -3.76 -7.87 -17.23
C ALA A 68 -2.25 -7.58 -17.32
N VAL A 69 -1.75 -6.59 -16.57
CA VAL A 69 -0.32 -6.26 -16.51
C VAL A 69 0.47 -7.39 -15.87
N ARG A 70 -0.03 -7.98 -14.76
CA ARG A 70 0.63 -9.14 -14.13
C ARG A 70 0.77 -10.32 -15.09
N THR A 71 -0.26 -10.60 -15.89
CA THR A 71 -0.21 -11.73 -16.83
C THR A 71 0.68 -11.47 -18.03
N ALA A 72 0.70 -10.23 -18.55
CA ALA A 72 1.48 -9.85 -19.72
C ALA A 72 2.96 -9.59 -19.41
N ASP A 73 3.24 -8.98 -18.25
CA ASP A 73 4.59 -8.62 -17.80
C ASP A 73 4.71 -8.75 -16.27
N PRO A 74 4.96 -9.97 -15.76
CA PRO A 74 5.13 -10.21 -14.33
C PRO A 74 6.27 -9.40 -13.69
N ALA A 75 7.33 -9.12 -14.45
CA ALA A 75 8.49 -8.37 -13.95
C ALA A 75 8.15 -6.90 -13.73
N ALA A 76 7.44 -6.27 -14.69
CA ALA A 76 6.94 -4.91 -14.53
C ALA A 76 5.94 -4.80 -13.36
N TYR A 77 5.09 -5.81 -13.17
CA TYR A 77 4.18 -5.87 -12.02
C TYR A 77 4.94 -5.90 -10.69
N VAL A 78 5.98 -6.72 -10.57
CA VAL A 78 6.84 -6.77 -9.37
C VAL A 78 7.54 -5.43 -9.14
N ALA A 79 8.14 -4.84 -10.17
CA ALA A 79 8.82 -3.55 -10.05
C ALA A 79 7.88 -2.43 -9.58
N ALA A 80 6.63 -2.44 -10.06
CA ALA A 80 5.62 -1.48 -9.60
C ALA A 80 5.26 -1.69 -8.12
N LEU A 81 5.16 -2.94 -7.66
CA LEU A 81 4.94 -3.25 -6.24
C LEU A 81 6.12 -2.84 -5.36
N ASP A 82 7.35 -3.08 -5.81
CA ASP A 82 8.55 -2.65 -5.10
C ASP A 82 8.59 -1.12 -4.97
N GLY A 83 8.23 -0.40 -6.05
CA GLY A 83 8.08 1.06 -6.03
C GLY A 83 7.02 1.54 -5.05
N LEU A 84 5.86 0.86 -4.98
CA LEU A 84 4.80 1.18 -4.02
C LEU A 84 5.25 0.93 -2.58
N CYS A 85 5.92 -0.20 -2.30
CA CYS A 85 6.54 -0.47 -1.01
C CYS A 85 7.53 0.63 -0.61
N GLY A 86 8.35 1.10 -1.54
CA GLY A 86 9.27 2.23 -1.33
C GLY A 86 8.55 3.53 -0.98
N ALA A 87 7.48 3.87 -1.71
CA ALA A 87 6.67 5.07 -1.45
C ALA A 87 6.00 5.04 -0.08
N VAL A 88 5.44 3.89 0.30
CA VAL A 88 4.86 3.67 1.63
C VAL A 88 5.94 3.78 2.70
N GLY A 89 7.09 3.13 2.52
CA GLY A 89 8.20 3.18 3.46
C GLY A 89 8.71 4.61 3.69
N GLN A 90 8.87 5.39 2.62
CA GLN A 90 9.24 6.80 2.70
C GLN A 90 8.19 7.61 3.47
N HIS A 91 6.90 7.39 3.20
CA HIS A 91 5.83 8.07 3.91
C HIS A 91 5.81 7.71 5.40
N LEU A 92 6.00 6.43 5.77
CA LEU A 92 6.10 6.00 7.16
C LEU A 92 7.24 6.70 7.90
N VAL A 93 8.41 6.80 7.27
CA VAL A 93 9.57 7.51 7.85
C VAL A 93 9.26 8.99 8.06
N THR A 94 8.61 9.64 7.10
CA THR A 94 8.23 11.05 7.21
C THR A 94 7.15 11.28 8.28
N HIS A 95 6.17 10.37 8.38
CA HIS A 95 5.01 10.50 9.27
C HIS A 95 5.34 10.16 10.72
N PHE A 96 6.14 9.11 10.95
CA PHE A 96 6.45 8.61 12.30
C PHE A 96 7.86 8.92 12.79
N GLY A 97 8.78 9.29 11.90
CA GLY A 97 10.22 9.34 12.21
C GLY A 97 10.86 7.95 12.32
N LEU A 98 12.20 7.89 12.27
CA LEU A 98 12.97 6.64 12.34
C LEU A 98 13.11 6.07 13.76
N GLU A 99 12.89 6.88 14.79
CA GLU A 99 13.18 6.53 16.19
C GLU A 99 11.93 6.13 16.98
N ARG A 100 10.89 5.59 16.33
CA ARG A 100 9.72 5.14 17.07
C ARG A 100 10.11 4.00 18.02
N LYS A 101 10.26 4.33 19.30
CA LYS A 101 10.19 3.33 20.38
C LYS A 101 8.83 2.64 20.23
N GLY A 102 8.86 1.32 20.16
CA GLY A 102 7.66 0.49 20.08
C GLY A 102 6.70 0.74 21.25
N PRO A 103 5.51 0.13 21.21
CA PRO A 103 4.52 0.26 22.28
C PRO A 103 5.08 -0.09 23.67
#